data_AF-A0AAU8ZMU5-F1
#
_entry.id   AF-A0AAU8ZMU5-F1
#
_cell.length_a   1.000
_cell.length_b   1.000
_cell.length_c   1.000
_cell.angle_alpha   90.00
_cell.angle_beta   90.00
_cell.angle_gamma   90.00
#
_symmetry.space_group_name_H-M   'P 1'
#
loop_
_entity.id
_entity.type
_entity.pdbx_description
1 polymer ?
#
loop_
_entity_poly.entity_id
_entity_poly.type
_entity_poly.pdbx_seq_one_letter_code
_entity_poly.pdbx_strand_id
1 'polypeptide(L)'
;MVNSQDVFNKIMCIDALIDLEAIIPSLSELQMNLSTAVQQFRDCLEPEDPYFEHSENFCRLLCIYLDKIILKYTDSQQLSWAPYLLENYFYGFDREPFDVAEQLTFFSSVKRNAVFLPAYQMALRLSGLPEYKTALKPVIPLFEKRLPTHPVAEPVPPAAKIPDATEYPPPVSYRTVNMPLIFAAEILCLILILIFVWLYIRDTLDTLI
;
A
#
# COMPACT_ATOMS: atom_id res chain seq x y z
N MET A 1 -3.78 -11.27 -19.78
CA MET A 1 -2.46 -11.06 -19.16
C MET A 1 -2.59 -9.85 -18.26
N VAL A 2 -2.16 -9.95 -17.01
CA VAL A 2 -2.05 -8.79 -16.11
C VAL A 2 -0.79 -8.02 -16.55
N ASN A 3 -0.90 -6.71 -16.79
CA ASN A 3 0.26 -5.89 -17.14
C ASN A 3 0.91 -5.30 -15.88
N SER A 4 2.14 -4.78 -16.00
CA SER A 4 2.86 -4.18 -14.85
C SER A 4 2.07 -3.03 -14.21
N GLN A 5 1.40 -2.19 -15.02
CA GLN A 5 0.63 -1.05 -14.54
C GLN A 5 -0.57 -1.45 -13.66
N ASP A 6 -1.26 -2.55 -13.98
CA ASP A 6 -2.39 -3.07 -13.21
C ASP A 6 -1.94 -3.52 -11.83
N VAL A 7 -0.79 -4.20 -11.76
CA VAL A 7 -0.19 -4.62 -10.48
C VAL A 7 0.28 -3.40 -9.69
N PHE A 8 0.93 -2.43 -10.35
CA PHE A 8 1.35 -1.19 -9.70
C PHE A 8 0.16 -0.42 -9.11
N ASN A 9 -0.94 -0.29 -9.88
CA ASN A 9 -2.16 0.35 -9.41
C ASN A 9 -2.74 -0.38 -8.19
N LYS A 10 -2.69 -1.73 -8.16
CA LYS A 10 -3.09 -2.51 -6.98
C LYS A 10 -2.24 -2.18 -5.76
N ILE A 11 -0.93 -2.05 -5.91
CA ILE A 11 -0.02 -1.64 -4.82
C ILE A 11 -0.37 -0.24 -4.35
N MET A 12 -0.64 0.70 -5.27
CA MET A 12 -1.05 2.06 -4.94
C MET A 12 -2.42 2.12 -4.23
N CYS A 13 -3.33 1.20 -4.52
CA CYS A 13 -4.58 1.06 -3.76
C CYS A 13 -4.32 0.63 -2.31
N ILE A 14 -3.40 -0.31 -2.08
CA ILE A 14 -3.02 -0.73 -0.72
C ILE A 14 -2.41 0.44 0.05
N ASP A 15 -1.48 1.16 -0.57
CA ASP A 15 -0.87 2.39 -0.05
C ASP A 15 -1.92 3.45 0.31
N ALA A 16 -2.89 3.71 -0.56
CA ALA A 16 -4.00 4.61 -0.26
C ALA A 16 -4.88 4.13 0.93
N LEU A 17 -5.09 2.82 1.09
CA LEU A 17 -5.82 2.27 2.22
C LEU A 17 -5.06 2.43 3.54
N ILE A 18 -3.72 2.30 3.51
CA ILE A 18 -2.85 2.56 4.66
C ILE A 18 -2.95 4.03 5.06
N ASP A 19 -2.85 4.95 4.10
CA ASP A 19 -2.97 6.40 4.32
C ASP A 19 -4.34 6.80 4.92
N LEU A 20 -5.40 6.08 4.58
CA LEU A 20 -6.75 6.30 5.11
C LEU A 20 -6.97 5.72 6.52
N GLU A 21 -5.94 5.12 7.12
CA GLU A 21 -6.03 4.37 8.37
C GLU A 21 -7.16 3.34 8.36
N ALA A 22 -7.42 2.76 7.18
CA ALA A 22 -8.43 1.72 7.03
C ALA A 22 -8.04 0.50 7.87
N ILE A 23 -9.01 -0.36 8.20
CA ILE A 23 -8.74 -1.60 8.94
C ILE A 23 -7.80 -2.47 8.09
N ILE A 24 -6.52 -2.47 8.46
CA ILE A 24 -5.51 -3.32 7.85
C ILE A 24 -5.70 -4.74 8.42
N PRO A 25 -5.54 -5.80 7.60
CA PRO A 25 -5.35 -7.16 8.11
C PRO A 25 -4.15 -7.25 9.07
N SER A 26 -3.87 -8.43 9.62
CA SER A 26 -2.67 -8.63 10.44
C SER A 26 -1.39 -8.17 9.71
N LEU A 27 -0.37 -7.66 10.43
CA LEU A 27 0.88 -7.19 9.80
C LEU A 27 1.53 -8.24 8.90
N SER A 28 1.49 -9.51 9.31
CA SER A 28 1.99 -10.63 8.51
C SER A 28 1.23 -10.81 7.20
N GLU A 29 -0.09 -10.61 7.21
CA GLU A 29 -0.91 -10.72 6.00
C GLU A 29 -0.70 -9.52 5.09
N LEU A 30 -0.55 -8.31 5.65
CA LEU A 30 -0.14 -7.13 4.88
C LEU A 30 1.21 -7.38 4.19
N GLN A 31 2.20 -7.89 4.92
CA GLN A 31 3.52 -8.21 4.38
C GLN A 31 3.42 -9.23 3.25
N MET A 32 2.68 -10.33 3.46
CA MET A 32 2.49 -11.36 2.44
C MET A 32 1.81 -10.81 1.17
N ASN A 33 0.79 -9.96 1.34
CA ASN A 33 0.08 -9.36 0.22
C ASN A 33 0.97 -8.40 -0.57
N LEU A 34 1.76 -7.57 0.12
CA LEU A 34 2.70 -6.64 -0.51
C LEU A 34 3.86 -7.37 -1.18
N SER A 35 4.47 -8.35 -0.52
CA SER A 35 5.57 -9.13 -1.11
C SER A 35 5.08 -9.88 -2.36
N THR A 36 3.89 -10.45 -2.32
CA THR A 36 3.29 -11.12 -3.48
C THR A 36 3.04 -10.12 -4.61
N ALA A 37 2.51 -8.93 -4.30
CA ALA A 37 2.25 -7.91 -5.32
C ALA A 37 3.54 -7.34 -5.93
N VAL A 38 4.59 -7.11 -5.13
CA VAL A 38 5.90 -6.66 -5.62
C VAL A 38 6.54 -7.73 -6.52
N GLN A 39 6.48 -9.00 -6.14
CA GLN A 39 6.97 -10.10 -6.97
C GLN A 39 6.19 -10.19 -8.28
N GLN A 40 4.85 -10.11 -8.24
CA GLN A 40 4.03 -10.09 -9.45
C GLN A 40 4.35 -8.88 -10.35
N PHE A 41 4.59 -7.71 -9.76
CA PHE A 41 4.94 -6.53 -10.50
C PHE A 41 6.28 -6.71 -11.22
N ARG A 42 7.28 -7.26 -10.53
CA ARG A 42 8.58 -7.64 -11.09
C ARG A 42 8.44 -8.62 -12.25
N ASP A 43 7.68 -9.70 -12.07
CA ASP A 43 7.47 -10.73 -13.09
C ASP A 43 6.75 -10.17 -14.34
N CYS A 44 5.85 -9.20 -14.15
CA CYS A 44 5.21 -8.47 -15.25
C CYS A 44 6.15 -7.45 -15.92
N LEU A 45 7.06 -6.85 -15.16
CA LEU A 45 7.97 -5.82 -15.65
C LEU A 45 9.16 -6.40 -16.43
N GLU A 46 9.64 -7.59 -16.07
CA GLU A 46 10.75 -8.29 -16.77
C GLU A 46 10.54 -8.43 -18.30
N PRO A 47 9.39 -8.91 -18.81
CA PRO A 47 9.17 -8.96 -20.26
C PRO A 47 8.93 -7.58 -20.89
N GLU A 48 8.50 -6.60 -20.11
CA GLU A 48 8.23 -5.23 -20.58
C GLU A 48 9.52 -4.36 -20.62
N ASP A 49 10.51 -4.69 -19.80
CA ASP A 49 11.82 -4.06 -19.74
C ASP A 49 12.98 -5.07 -19.80
N PRO A 50 13.58 -5.31 -20.97
CA PRO A 50 14.68 -6.26 -21.12
C PRO A 50 15.97 -5.87 -20.37
N TYR A 51 16.04 -4.69 -19.74
CA TYR A 51 17.14 -4.31 -18.85
C TYR A 51 16.78 -4.63 -17.40
N PHE A 52 17.02 -5.87 -17.00
CA PHE A 52 16.74 -6.42 -15.67
C PHE A 52 17.16 -5.50 -14.51
N GLU A 53 18.31 -4.83 -14.61
CA GLU A 53 18.85 -3.96 -13.55
C GLU A 53 17.95 -2.75 -13.23
N HIS A 54 17.24 -2.19 -14.22
CA HIS A 54 16.35 -1.05 -13.99
C HIS A 54 15.06 -1.46 -13.29
N SER A 55 14.51 -2.60 -13.69
CA SER A 55 13.34 -3.21 -13.05
C SER A 55 13.63 -3.57 -11.60
N GLU A 56 14.80 -4.16 -11.33
CA GLU A 56 15.23 -4.49 -9.96
C GLU A 56 15.38 -3.25 -9.08
N ASN A 57 16.08 -2.21 -9.57
CA ASN A 57 16.26 -0.97 -8.81
C ASN A 57 14.93 -0.28 -8.54
N PHE A 58 13.98 -0.35 -9.49
CA PHE A 58 12.65 0.20 -9.28
C PHE A 58 11.86 -0.61 -8.23
N CYS A 59 11.90 -1.94 -8.29
CA CYS A 59 11.29 -2.80 -7.27
C CYS A 59 11.87 -2.54 -5.87
N ARG A 60 13.18 -2.30 -5.77
CA ARG A 60 13.83 -1.91 -4.50
C ARG A 60 13.34 -0.54 -4.01
N LEU A 61 13.28 0.46 -4.89
CA LEU A 61 12.70 1.77 -4.57
C LEU A 61 11.27 1.63 -4.04
N LEU A 62 10.46 0.78 -4.67
CA LEU A 62 9.09 0.51 -4.25
C LEU A 62 9.03 -0.11 -2.86
N CYS A 63 9.91 -1.06 -2.54
CA CYS A 63 10.02 -1.65 -1.20
C CYS A 63 10.37 -0.58 -0.15
N ILE A 64 11.38 0.26 -0.43
CA ILE A 64 11.79 1.37 0.46
C ILE A 64 10.63 2.32 0.72
N TYR A 65 9.89 2.69 -0.33
CA TYR A 65 8.72 3.56 -0.23
C TYR A 65 7.63 2.92 0.66
N LEU A 66 7.27 1.66 0.39
CA LEU A 66 6.25 0.93 1.13
C LEU A 66 6.62 0.76 2.61
N ASP A 67 7.88 0.43 2.90
CA ASP A 67 8.36 0.30 4.27
C ASP A 67 8.22 1.63 5.03
N LYS A 68 8.47 2.76 4.39
CA LYS A 68 8.35 4.09 5.02
C LYS A 68 6.91 4.49 5.33
N ILE A 69 5.99 4.28 4.38
CA ILE A 69 4.58 4.60 4.64
C ILE A 69 4.01 3.71 5.74
N ILE A 70 4.40 2.43 5.77
CA ILE A 70 3.91 1.48 6.77
C ILE A 70 4.51 1.81 8.13
N LEU A 71 5.82 2.11 8.22
CA LEU A 71 6.45 2.55 9.47
C LEU A 71 5.72 3.75 10.07
N LYS A 72 5.42 4.75 9.25
CA LYS A 72 4.66 5.93 9.69
C LYS A 72 3.28 5.56 10.24
N TYR A 73 2.59 4.61 9.61
CA TYR A 73 1.30 4.10 10.09
C TYR A 73 1.44 3.24 11.35
N THR A 74 2.42 2.35 11.44
CA THR A 74 2.59 1.46 12.59
C THR A 74 3.08 2.20 13.83
N ASP A 75 3.86 3.26 13.65
CA ASP A 75 4.32 4.13 14.74
C ASP A 75 3.13 4.79 15.46
N SER A 76 2.06 5.17 14.75
CA SER A 76 0.85 5.72 15.37
C SER A 76 0.05 4.67 16.15
N GLN A 77 0.19 3.39 15.78
CA GLN A 77 -0.53 2.25 16.35
C GLN A 77 0.29 1.46 17.39
N GLN A 78 1.51 1.91 17.74
CA GLN A 78 2.45 1.18 18.62
C GLN A 78 2.77 -0.24 18.15
N LEU A 79 2.74 -0.46 16.85
CA LEU A 79 3.09 -1.71 16.19
C LEU A 79 4.50 -1.61 15.60
N SER A 80 5.20 -2.74 15.46
CA SER A 80 6.53 -2.77 14.85
C SER A 80 6.51 -3.43 13.48
N TRP A 81 6.86 -2.64 12.45
CA TRP A 81 7.07 -3.14 11.08
C TRP A 81 8.48 -3.71 10.85
N ALA A 82 9.42 -3.50 11.78
CA ALA A 82 10.83 -3.91 11.63
C ALA A 82 11.05 -5.38 11.18
N PRO A 83 10.34 -6.41 11.69
CA PRO A 83 10.53 -7.78 11.23
C PRO A 83 9.90 -8.08 9.87
N TYR A 84 9.12 -7.14 9.31
CA TYR A 84 8.35 -7.29 8.07
C TYR A 84 8.87 -6.40 6.92
N LEU A 85 10.00 -5.71 7.13
CA LEU A 85 10.60 -4.82 6.12
C LEU A 85 10.77 -5.53 4.78
N LEU A 86 10.13 -4.98 3.75
CA LEU A 86 10.13 -5.51 2.39
C LEU A 86 11.51 -5.38 1.76
N GLU A 87 12.24 -4.28 2.01
CA GLU A 87 13.60 -4.14 1.50
C GLU A 87 14.49 -5.28 2.01
N ASN A 88 14.44 -5.58 3.31
CA ASN A 88 15.23 -6.66 3.90
C ASN A 88 14.75 -8.04 3.42
N TYR A 89 13.43 -8.22 3.25
CA TYR A 89 12.86 -9.48 2.78
C TYR A 89 13.37 -9.86 1.38
N PHE A 90 13.43 -8.90 0.44
CA PHE A 90 13.87 -9.17 -0.93
C PHE A 90 15.38 -9.03 -1.13
N TYR A 91 16.02 -8.07 -0.44
CA TYR A 91 17.38 -7.65 -0.76
C TYR A 91 18.40 -7.96 0.33
N GLY A 92 17.96 -8.37 1.53
CA GLY A 92 18.83 -8.70 2.67
C GLY A 92 19.34 -7.47 3.42
N PHE A 93 20.16 -7.71 4.46
CA PHE A 93 20.65 -6.66 5.37
C PHE A 93 21.98 -6.01 4.95
N ASP A 94 22.80 -6.70 4.14
CA ASP A 94 24.19 -6.31 3.86
C ASP A 94 24.38 -5.67 2.47
N ARG A 95 23.59 -4.64 2.15
CA ARG A 95 23.61 -4.01 0.81
C ARG A 95 24.15 -2.59 0.82
N GLU A 96 24.65 -2.20 -0.35
CA GLU A 96 25.03 -0.81 -0.64
C GLU A 96 23.86 0.15 -0.44
N PRO A 97 24.16 1.37 0.05
CA PRO A 97 23.14 2.39 0.27
C PRO A 97 22.40 2.71 -1.03
N PHE A 98 21.08 2.83 -0.94
CA PHE A 98 20.23 3.14 -2.08
C PHE A 98 19.92 4.65 -2.12
N ASP A 99 20.52 5.38 -3.06
CA ASP A 99 20.22 6.79 -3.26
C ASP A 99 18.93 6.96 -4.07
N VAL A 100 17.83 7.25 -3.37
CA VAL A 100 16.50 7.47 -3.95
C VAL A 100 16.49 8.60 -4.99
N ALA A 101 17.24 9.69 -4.76
CA ALA A 101 17.23 10.84 -5.65
C ALA A 101 18.01 10.56 -6.94
N GLU A 102 19.15 9.86 -6.82
CA GLU A 102 19.92 9.39 -7.97
C GLU A 102 19.10 8.44 -8.84
N GLN A 103 18.46 7.44 -8.22
CA GLN A 103 17.67 6.44 -8.93
C GLN A 103 16.45 7.05 -9.62
N LEU A 104 15.72 7.97 -8.96
CA LEU A 104 14.63 8.70 -9.60
C LEU A 104 15.11 9.62 -10.72
N THR A 105 16.30 10.23 -10.57
CA THR A 105 16.93 11.00 -11.66
C THR A 105 17.20 10.10 -12.86
N PHE A 106 17.74 8.91 -12.63
CA PHE A 106 17.94 7.91 -13.67
C PHE A 106 16.62 7.53 -14.35
N PHE A 107 15.58 7.19 -13.59
CA PHE A 107 14.27 6.82 -14.14
C PHE A 107 13.60 7.94 -14.95
N SER A 108 13.86 9.21 -14.66
CA SER A 108 13.38 10.33 -15.48
C SER A 108 13.94 10.31 -16.92
N SER A 109 15.11 9.71 -17.11
CA SER A 109 15.77 9.54 -18.42
C SER A 109 15.30 8.31 -19.20
N VAL A 110 14.67 7.34 -18.52
CA VAL A 110 14.19 6.09 -19.14
C VAL A 110 13.08 6.40 -20.14
N LYS A 111 13.18 5.82 -21.34
CA LYS A 111 12.21 6.09 -22.44
C LYS A 111 10.95 5.24 -22.38
N ARG A 112 10.97 4.14 -21.63
CA ARG A 112 9.85 3.19 -21.57
C ARG A 112 8.84 3.62 -20.51
N ASN A 113 7.56 3.62 -20.90
CA ASN A 113 6.47 4.07 -20.03
C ASN A 113 6.26 3.16 -18.81
N ALA A 114 6.58 1.87 -18.92
CA ALA A 114 6.37 0.87 -17.87
C ALA A 114 7.10 1.18 -16.55
N VAL A 115 8.27 1.84 -16.62
CA VAL A 115 9.01 2.31 -15.44
C VAL A 115 8.83 3.81 -15.26
N PHE A 116 8.79 4.59 -16.34
CA PHE A 116 8.73 6.05 -16.27
C PHE A 116 7.51 6.58 -15.51
N LEU A 117 6.30 6.09 -15.80
CA LEU A 117 5.08 6.57 -15.14
C LEU A 117 5.02 6.15 -13.67
N PRO A 118 5.25 4.88 -13.30
CA PRO A 118 5.38 4.48 -11.90
C PRO A 118 6.46 5.25 -11.13
N ALA A 119 7.63 5.49 -11.74
CA ALA A 119 8.70 6.27 -11.12
C ALA A 119 8.32 7.73 -10.89
N TYR A 120 7.60 8.35 -11.83
CA TYR A 120 7.08 9.69 -11.61
C TYR A 120 6.08 9.73 -10.45
N GLN A 121 5.16 8.78 -10.38
CA GLN A 121 4.19 8.67 -9.28
C GLN A 121 4.89 8.46 -7.93
N MET A 122 5.93 7.64 -7.88
CA MET A 122 6.78 7.47 -6.70
C MET A 122 7.51 8.77 -6.32
N ALA A 123 8.08 9.50 -7.29
CA ALA A 123 8.76 10.77 -7.02
C ALA A 123 7.80 11.80 -6.38
N LEU A 124 6.56 11.89 -6.88
CA LEU A 124 5.55 12.77 -6.30
C LEU A 124 5.21 12.37 -4.87
N ARG A 125 4.95 11.08 -4.60
CA ARG A 125 4.61 10.58 -3.26
C ARG A 125 5.76 10.77 -2.27
N LEU A 126 6.98 10.38 -2.65
CA LEU A 126 8.18 10.55 -1.83
C LEU A 126 8.45 12.04 -1.53
N SER A 127 8.19 12.96 -2.47
CA SER A 127 8.37 14.40 -2.22
C SER A 127 7.44 14.97 -1.14
N GLY A 128 6.35 14.27 -0.84
CA GLY A 128 5.46 14.56 0.29
C GLY A 128 6.08 14.24 1.65
N LEU A 129 7.11 13.38 1.69
CA LEU A 129 7.83 13.04 2.91
C LEU A 129 8.90 14.11 3.24
N PRO A 130 9.00 14.58 4.50
CA PRO A 130 9.93 15.65 4.88
C PRO A 130 11.40 15.35 4.53
N GLU A 131 11.81 14.09 4.66
CA GLU A 131 13.16 13.58 4.39
C GLU A 131 13.58 13.70 2.92
N TYR A 132 12.64 13.59 1.98
CA TYR A 132 12.92 13.60 0.54
C TYR A 132 12.57 14.93 -0.13
N LYS A 133 11.81 15.80 0.54
CA LYS A 133 11.31 17.06 -0.01
C LYS A 133 12.40 17.92 -0.66
N THR A 134 13.55 18.07 -0.02
CA THR A 134 14.66 18.89 -0.53
C THR A 134 15.42 18.19 -1.66
N ALA A 135 15.67 16.89 -1.50
CA ALA A 135 16.43 16.09 -2.45
C ALA A 135 15.68 15.86 -3.78
N LEU A 136 14.35 15.75 -3.74
CA LEU A 136 13.52 15.50 -4.92
C LEU A 136 13.02 16.76 -5.62
N LYS A 137 13.14 17.94 -4.99
CA LYS A 137 12.81 19.23 -5.62
C LYS A 137 13.44 19.43 -7.01
N PRO A 138 14.73 19.11 -7.25
CA PRO A 138 15.32 19.18 -8.59
C PRO A 138 14.93 18.02 -9.52
N VAL A 139 14.43 16.91 -8.99
CA VAL A 139 14.14 15.67 -9.75
C VAL A 139 12.77 15.72 -10.42
N ILE A 140 11.74 16.23 -9.73
CA ILE A 140 10.36 16.30 -10.26
C ILE A 140 10.27 16.99 -11.63
N PRO A 141 10.91 18.16 -11.86
CA PRO A 141 10.84 18.83 -13.16
C PRO A 141 11.43 18.02 -14.32
N LEU A 142 12.32 17.06 -14.05
CA LEU A 142 12.90 16.18 -15.08
C LEU A 142 11.84 15.26 -15.67
N PHE A 143 10.91 14.78 -14.85
CA PHE A 143 9.76 13.99 -15.29
C PHE A 143 8.74 14.87 -16.02
N GLU A 144 8.40 16.03 -15.46
CA GLU A 144 7.38 16.94 -16.03
C GLU A 144 7.70 17.40 -17.45
N LYS A 145 8.99 17.66 -17.74
CA LYS A 145 9.46 18.04 -19.08
C LYS A 145 9.11 17.02 -20.16
N ARG A 146 8.95 15.74 -19.78
CA ARG A 146 8.69 14.63 -20.70
C ARG A 146 7.24 14.17 -20.69
N LEU A 147 6.43 14.63 -19.74
CA LEU A 147 5.00 14.38 -19.79
C LEU A 147 4.44 15.02 -21.07
N PRO A 148 3.52 14.36 -21.76
CA PRO A 148 2.83 14.98 -22.88
C PRO A 148 2.21 16.28 -22.38
N THR A 149 2.62 17.40 -22.96
CA THR A 149 1.93 18.67 -22.73
C THR A 149 0.49 18.43 -23.15
N HIS A 150 -0.44 18.44 -22.20
CA HIS A 150 -1.85 18.40 -22.57
C HIS A 150 -2.05 19.48 -23.62
N PRO A 151 -2.65 19.19 -24.79
CA PRO A 151 -3.12 20.27 -25.64
C PRO A 151 -3.95 21.15 -24.72
N VAL A 152 -3.56 22.42 -24.62
CA VAL A 152 -4.31 23.45 -23.88
C VAL A 152 -5.76 23.16 -24.19
N ALA A 153 -6.51 22.68 -23.20
CA ALA A 153 -7.91 22.39 -23.40
C ALA A 153 -8.46 23.70 -23.94
N GLU A 154 -8.91 23.70 -25.20
CA GLU A 154 -9.68 24.81 -25.72
C GLU A 154 -10.70 25.14 -24.64
N PRO A 155 -10.84 26.41 -24.23
CA PRO A 155 -11.72 26.79 -23.15
C PRO A 155 -13.07 26.14 -23.43
N VAL A 156 -13.39 25.10 -22.67
CA VAL A 156 -14.65 24.38 -22.80
C VAL A 156 -15.71 25.47 -22.67
N PRO A 157 -16.61 25.62 -23.65
CA PRO A 157 -17.70 26.59 -23.54
C PRO A 157 -18.34 26.41 -22.16
N PRO A 158 -18.64 27.51 -21.43
CA PRO A 158 -19.13 27.41 -20.06
C PRO A 158 -20.22 26.35 -20.02
N ALA A 159 -19.97 25.29 -19.24
CA ALA A 159 -20.84 24.15 -19.14
C ALA A 159 -22.28 24.66 -19.00
N ALA A 160 -23.17 24.16 -19.86
CA ALA A 160 -24.60 24.45 -19.77
C ALA A 160 -25.01 24.29 -18.30
N LYS A 161 -25.66 25.32 -17.76
CA LYS A 161 -26.08 25.42 -16.36
C LYS A 161 -26.52 24.04 -15.87
N ILE A 162 -25.78 23.51 -14.89
CA ILE A 162 -26.18 22.33 -14.13
C ILE A 162 -27.65 22.58 -13.72
N PRO A 163 -28.61 21.72 -14.12
CA PRO A 163 -29.96 21.81 -13.59
C PRO A 163 -29.84 21.78 -12.07
N ASP A 164 -30.55 22.69 -11.42
CA ASP A 164 -30.54 22.88 -9.97
C ASP A 164 -30.54 21.53 -9.26
N ALA A 165 -29.70 21.44 -8.23
CA ALA A 165 -29.34 20.23 -7.50
C ALA A 165 -30.54 19.29 -7.36
N THR A 166 -30.52 18.16 -8.07
CA THR A 166 -31.34 17.02 -7.66
C THR A 166 -30.91 16.66 -6.26
N GLU A 167 -31.79 16.99 -5.32
CA GLU A 167 -31.76 16.65 -3.90
C GLU A 167 -31.09 15.28 -3.72
N TYR A 168 -29.91 15.28 -3.11
CA TYR A 168 -29.24 14.04 -2.76
C TYR A 168 -30.22 13.21 -1.94
N PRO A 169 -30.46 11.93 -2.28
CA PRO A 169 -31.29 11.10 -1.43
C PRO A 169 -30.71 11.14 -0.02
N PRO A 170 -31.55 11.25 1.03
CA PRO A 170 -31.08 11.27 2.41
C PRO A 170 -30.16 10.07 2.64
N PRO A 171 -29.04 10.23 3.37
CA PRO A 171 -28.09 9.16 3.60
C PRO A 171 -28.85 7.94 4.11
N VAL A 172 -28.74 6.83 3.37
CA VAL A 172 -29.34 5.57 3.77
C VAL A 172 -28.75 5.23 5.13
N SER A 173 -29.58 5.25 6.18
CA SER A 173 -29.12 4.86 7.51
C SER A 173 -28.74 3.39 7.41
N TYR A 174 -27.45 3.10 7.36
CA TYR A 174 -26.98 1.75 7.62
C TYR A 174 -27.48 1.40 9.01
N ARG A 175 -28.25 0.33 9.12
CA ARG A 175 -28.59 -0.25 10.42
C ARG A 175 -27.25 -0.58 11.06
N THR A 176 -26.83 0.24 12.02
CA THR A 176 -25.71 -0.11 12.89
C THR A 176 -26.13 -1.37 13.60
N VAL A 177 -25.72 -2.52 13.06
CA VAL A 177 -25.77 -3.77 13.79
C VAL A 177 -24.94 -3.48 15.04
N ASN A 178 -25.53 -3.63 16.22
CA ASN A 178 -24.84 -3.43 17.49
C ASN A 178 -23.73 -4.48 17.61
N MET A 179 -22.60 -4.23 16.93
CA MET A 179 -21.34 -4.97 17.02
C MET A 179 -20.95 -5.29 18.47
N PRO A 180 -21.08 -4.38 19.47
CA PRO A 180 -20.73 -4.74 20.84
C PRO A 180 -21.55 -5.89 21.43
N LEU A 181 -22.80 -6.10 20.97
CA LEU A 181 -23.65 -7.18 21.48
C LEU A 181 -23.26 -8.54 20.90
N ILE A 182 -22.85 -8.57 19.63
CA ILE A 182 -22.39 -9.81 18.96
C ILE A 182 -21.07 -10.27 19.56
N PHE A 183 -20.10 -9.35 19.71
CA PHE A 183 -18.82 -9.66 20.35
C PHE A 183 -19.00 -10.10 21.81
N ALA A 184 -19.91 -9.49 22.57
CA ALA A 184 -20.19 -9.91 23.95
C ALA A 184 -20.78 -11.33 24.02
N ALA A 185 -21.65 -11.70 23.07
CA ALA A 185 -22.25 -13.04 23.01
C ALA A 185 -21.21 -14.12 22.66
N GLU A 186 -20.31 -13.85 21.72
CA GLU A 186 -19.24 -14.78 21.34
C GLU A 186 -18.25 -15.02 22.49
N ILE A 187 -17.84 -13.95 23.19
CA ILE A 187 -16.95 -14.05 24.36
C ILE A 187 -17.62 -14.86 25.48
N LEU A 188 -18.90 -14.61 25.77
CA LEU A 188 -19.64 -15.37 26.79
C LEU A 188 -19.73 -16.86 26.43
N CYS A 189 -19.92 -17.17 25.15
CA CYS A 189 -20.00 -18.55 24.67
C CYS A 189 -18.65 -19.28 24.84
N LEU A 190 -17.53 -18.62 24.51
CA LEU A 190 -16.19 -19.17 24.73
C LEU A 190 -15.87 -19.41 26.21
N ILE A 191 -16.26 -18.48 27.09
CA ILE A 191 -16.09 -18.64 28.54
C ILE A 191 -16.90 -19.86 29.04
N LEU A 192 -18.15 -20.02 28.59
CA LEU A 192 -18.97 -21.17 28.96
C LEU A 192 -18.35 -22.49 28.49
N ILE A 193 -17.84 -22.56 27.26
CA ILE A 193 -17.16 -23.76 26.74
C ILE A 193 -15.94 -24.10 27.61
N LEU A 194 -15.12 -23.11 27.97
CA LEU A 194 -13.95 -23.32 28.83
C LEU A 194 -14.34 -23.83 30.22
N ILE A 195 -15.41 -23.30 30.82
CA ILE A 195 -15.93 -23.77 32.10
C ILE A 195 -16.41 -25.23 31.99
N PHE A 196 -17.17 -25.57 30.94
CA PHE A 196 -17.65 -26.93 30.73
C PHE A 196 -16.51 -27.92 30.51
N VAL A 197 -15.50 -27.54 29.71
CA VAL A 197 -14.31 -28.36 29.48
C VAL A 197 -13.54 -28.55 30.78
N TRP A 198 -13.38 -27.49 31.59
CA TRP A 198 -12.69 -27.60 32.87
C TRP A 198 -13.43 -28.49 33.87
N LEU A 199 -14.76 -28.36 33.97
CA LEU A 199 -15.59 -29.23 34.81
C LEU A 199 -15.54 -30.69 34.35
N TYR A 200 -15.58 -30.93 33.04
CA TYR A 200 -15.45 -32.27 32.46
C TYR A 200 -14.09 -32.89 32.76
N ILE A 201 -13.00 -32.13 32.60
CA ILE A 201 -11.65 -32.58 32.96
C ILE A 201 -11.55 -32.89 34.45
N ARG A 202 -12.15 -32.05 35.31
CA ARG A 202 -12.15 -32.29 36.76
C ARG A 202 -12.93 -33.55 37.13
N ASP A 203 -14.11 -33.75 36.58
CA ASP A 203 -14.96 -34.92 36.88
C ASP A 203 -14.33 -36.23 36.37
N THR A 204 -13.67 -36.18 35.20
CA THR A 204 -12.90 -37.32 34.67
C THR A 204 -11.63 -37.61 35.47
N LEU A 205 -11.02 -36.61 36.11
CA LEU A 205 -9.89 -36.80 37.04
C LEU A 205 -10.35 -37.33 38.41
N ASP A 206 -11.46 -36.83 38.95
CA ASP A 206 -12.02 -37.26 40.23
C ASP A 206 -12.58 -38.70 40.16
N THR A 207 -12.97 -39.20 38.98
CA THR A 207 -13.40 -40.59 38.76
C THR A 207 -12.24 -41.57 38.52
N LEU A 208 -11.02 -41.08 38.35
CA LEU A 208 -9.81 -41.90 38.09
C LEU A 208 -8.96 -42.15 39.35
N ILE A 209 -9.30 -41.53 40.49
CA ILE A 209 -8.66 -41.67 41.81
C ILE A 209 -9.56 -42.54 42.71
#